data_AF-A0A098D562-F1
#
_entry.id   AF-A0A098D562-F1
#
_cell.length_a   1.000
_cell.length_b   1.000
_cell.length_c   1.000
_cell.angle_alpha   90.00
_cell.angle_beta   90.00
_cell.angle_gamma   90.00
#
_symmetry.space_group_name_H-M   'P 1'
#
loop_
_entity.id
_entity.type
_entity.pdbx_description
1 polymer ?
#
loop_
_entity_poly.entity_id
_entity_poly.type
_entity_poly.pdbx_seq_one_letter_code
_entity_poly.pdbx_strand_id
1 'polypeptide(L)'
;MLSHHRTRLPIKIWPHFFTRTSTFSVTNSITPHEQPSEPPRTRITDFKMSLVDAKNPVPNYQRFYQNAYKNHTRLWKIGPRSRMLMTPYLILLWGSLGASFYGAGRKVLGYNSYFGN
;
A
#
# COMPACT_ATOMS: atom_id res chain seq x y z
N MET A 1 53.51 -21.61 -32.22
CA MET A 1 54.09 -20.68 -31.22
C MET A 1 52.92 -20.06 -30.45
N LEU A 2 52.71 -20.60 -29.23
CA LEU A 2 52.00 -20.13 -28.03
C LEU A 2 50.94 -19.02 -28.23
N SER A 3 49.64 -19.28 -28.05
CA SER A 3 48.92 -19.63 -26.81
C SER A 3 49.05 -18.60 -25.68
N HIS A 4 47.92 -17.93 -25.46
CA HIS A 4 47.36 -17.39 -24.22
C HIS A 4 48.23 -16.52 -23.30
N HIS A 5 47.87 -15.24 -23.26
CA HIS A 5 48.04 -14.44 -22.05
C HIS A 5 46.84 -13.53 -21.78
N ARG A 6 46.43 -13.56 -20.50
CA ARG A 6 45.72 -12.52 -19.72
C ARG A 6 44.20 -12.42 -19.83
N THR A 7 43.56 -13.21 -18.98
CA THR A 7 42.56 -12.78 -17.99
C THR A 7 42.54 -11.27 -17.70
N ARG A 8 41.43 -10.59 -17.99
CA ARG A 8 40.90 -9.41 -17.26
C ARG A 8 39.40 -9.23 -17.55
N LEU A 9 38.54 -9.63 -16.63
CA LEU A 9 37.18 -9.06 -16.53
C LEU A 9 37.23 -7.89 -15.55
N PRO A 10 36.92 -6.67 -16.01
CA PRO A 10 36.39 -5.64 -15.12
C PRO A 10 34.98 -5.21 -15.56
N ILE A 11 34.05 -5.39 -14.63
CA ILE A 11 32.74 -4.75 -14.47
C ILE A 11 32.77 -3.30 -15.01
N LYS A 12 31.86 -2.95 -15.93
CA LYS A 12 31.69 -1.58 -16.43
C LYS A 12 30.22 -1.24 -16.74
N ILE A 13 29.54 -0.78 -15.69
CA ILE A 13 28.70 0.43 -15.59
C ILE A 13 27.79 0.77 -16.79
N TRP A 14 26.46 0.64 -16.58
CA TRP A 14 25.38 1.38 -17.25
C TRP A 14 25.50 2.90 -16.93
N PRO A 15 25.20 3.85 -17.84
CA PRO A 15 23.84 4.03 -18.38
C PRO A 15 23.76 4.63 -19.82
N HIS A 16 22.90 4.09 -20.68
CA HIS A 16 22.50 4.78 -21.92
C HIS A 16 21.00 4.66 -22.14
N PHE A 17 20.24 5.66 -21.69
CA PHE A 17 18.93 6.03 -22.25
C PHE A 17 18.71 7.50 -21.88
N PHE A 18 19.40 8.40 -22.58
CA PHE A 18 18.89 9.13 -23.75
C PHE A 18 17.77 10.11 -23.37
N THR A 19 18.18 11.37 -23.25
CA THR A 19 17.33 12.56 -23.24
C THR A 19 16.66 12.73 -24.60
N ARG A 20 15.33 12.84 -24.64
CA ARG A 20 14.65 13.53 -25.75
C ARG A 20 13.36 14.16 -25.28
N THR A 21 13.37 15.49 -25.23
CA THR A 21 12.18 16.33 -25.21
C THR A 21 11.53 16.26 -26.59
N SER A 22 10.25 15.89 -26.65
CA SER A 22 9.41 16.11 -27.82
C SER A 22 8.04 16.58 -27.35
N THR A 23 7.83 17.88 -27.43
CA THR A 23 6.51 18.50 -27.40
C THR A 23 5.70 17.97 -28.58
N PHE A 24 4.67 17.19 -28.31
CA PHE A 24 3.73 16.72 -29.33
C PHE A 24 2.39 17.43 -29.11
N SER A 25 2.09 18.41 -29.96
CA SER A 25 0.75 19.01 -30.05
C SER A 25 -0.19 18.00 -30.67
N VAL A 26 -1.13 17.47 -29.89
CA VAL A 26 -2.21 16.61 -30.39
C VAL A 26 -3.25 17.50 -31.06
N THR A 27 -3.34 17.40 -32.39
CA THR A 27 -4.43 17.98 -33.17
C THR A 27 -5.68 17.09 -32.99
N ASN A 28 -6.80 17.68 -32.59
CA ASN A 28 -8.08 16.98 -32.47
C ASN A 28 -8.69 16.83 -33.87
N SER A 29 -8.59 15.63 -34.48
CA SER A 29 -9.44 15.23 -35.60
C SER A 29 -10.47 14.22 -35.10
N ILE A 30 -11.71 14.69 -34.91
CA ILE A 30 -12.86 13.88 -34.50
C ILE A 30 -13.31 13.03 -35.69
N THR A 31 -13.05 11.73 -35.65
CA THR A 31 -13.79 10.73 -36.44
C THR A 31 -15.00 10.26 -35.63
N PRO A 32 -16.25 10.33 -36.15
CA PRO A 32 -17.39 9.75 -35.46
C PRO A 32 -17.28 8.22 -35.53
N HIS A 33 -16.92 7.58 -34.41
CA HIS A 33 -17.01 6.14 -34.30
C HIS A 33 -18.48 5.74 -34.13
N GLU A 34 -18.96 4.93 -35.07
CA GLU A 34 -20.25 4.26 -35.08
C GLU A 34 -20.49 3.50 -33.76
N GLN A 35 -21.60 3.80 -33.07
CA GLN A 35 -21.90 3.28 -31.74
C GLN A 35 -22.52 1.86 -31.85
N PRO A 36 -21.93 0.81 -31.26
CA PRO A 36 -22.52 -0.52 -31.26
C PRO A 36 -23.83 -0.53 -30.46
N SER A 37 -24.89 -1.13 -31.00
CA SER A 37 -26.19 -1.26 -30.35
C SER A 37 -26.12 -2.17 -29.10
N GLU A 38 -26.34 -1.59 -27.92
CA GLU A 38 -26.38 -2.33 -26.65
C GLU A 38 -27.67 -3.16 -26.54
N PRO A 39 -27.61 -4.44 -26.09
CA PRO A 39 -28.82 -5.21 -25.81
C PRO A 39 -29.60 -4.60 -24.63
N PRO A 40 -30.94 -4.73 -24.59
CA PRO A 40 -31.76 -4.08 -23.57
C PRO A 40 -31.35 -4.56 -22.18
N ARG A 41 -30.74 -3.65 -21.40
CA ARG A 41 -30.46 -3.84 -19.98
C ARG A 41 -31.78 -4.10 -19.27
N THR A 42 -32.10 -5.36 -19.03
CA THR A 42 -33.21 -5.75 -18.18
C THR A 42 -33.04 -5.04 -16.85
N ARG A 43 -33.96 -4.12 -16.58
CA ARG A 43 -33.97 -3.32 -15.35
C ARG A 43 -34.48 -4.25 -14.25
N ILE A 44 -33.58 -5.11 -13.75
CA ILE A 44 -33.83 -5.95 -12.59
C ILE A 44 -34.30 -5.02 -11.49
N THR A 45 -35.58 -5.13 -11.17
CA THR A 45 -36.29 -4.39 -10.14
C THR A 45 -35.53 -4.50 -8.84
N ASP A 46 -34.83 -3.42 -8.49
CA ASP A 46 -35.08 -2.61 -7.30
C ASP A 46 -35.61 -3.40 -6.09
N PHE A 47 -34.92 -4.47 -5.71
CA PHE A 47 -34.97 -4.96 -4.33
C PHE A 47 -34.30 -3.88 -3.49
N LYS A 48 -35.13 -2.91 -3.06
CA LYS A 48 -34.81 -1.93 -2.04
C LYS A 48 -34.02 -2.63 -0.92
N MET A 49 -32.73 -2.34 -0.85
CA MET A 49 -31.87 -2.58 0.31
C MET A 49 -32.30 -1.66 1.47
N SER A 50 -33.58 -1.66 1.82
CA SER A 50 -34.20 -0.76 2.76
C SER A 50 -34.83 -1.58 3.88
N LEU A 51 -33.98 -2.11 4.77
CA LEU A 51 -34.40 -2.30 6.16
C LEU A 51 -34.41 -0.97 6.92
N VAL A 52 -33.70 0.06 6.42
CA VAL A 52 -33.64 1.40 7.01
C VAL A 52 -33.50 2.42 5.88
N ASP A 53 -34.32 3.48 5.88
CA ASP A 53 -34.15 4.67 5.03
C ASP A 53 -32.99 5.53 5.57
N ALA A 54 -31.78 4.97 5.50
CA ALA A 54 -30.56 5.65 5.89
C ALA A 54 -29.88 6.18 4.64
N LYS A 55 -29.54 7.49 4.65
CA LYS A 55 -28.76 8.11 3.56
C LYS A 55 -27.51 7.27 3.27
N ASN A 56 -27.34 6.88 2.00
CA ASN A 56 -26.16 6.14 1.56
C ASN A 56 -24.86 6.85 1.98
N PRO A 57 -24.04 6.26 2.87
CA PRO A 57 -22.84 6.91 3.37
C PRO A 57 -21.62 6.69 2.47
N VAL A 58 -21.71 5.83 1.45
CA VAL A 58 -20.59 5.46 0.56
C VAL A 58 -19.90 6.68 -0.05
N PRO A 59 -20.61 7.69 -0.62
CA PRO A 59 -19.94 8.86 -1.19
C PRO A 59 -19.18 9.70 -0.15
N ASN A 60 -19.65 9.72 1.11
CA ASN A 60 -18.97 10.43 2.19
C ASN A 60 -17.65 9.74 2.54
N TYR A 61 -17.67 8.41 2.68
CA TYR A 61 -16.46 7.64 2.93
C TYR A 61 -15.47 7.70 1.78
N GLN A 62 -15.94 7.63 0.53
CA GLN A 62 -15.08 7.78 -0.65
C GLN A 62 -14.35 9.13 -0.66
N ARG A 63 -15.06 10.24 -0.43
CA ARG A 63 -14.43 11.58 -0.32
C ARG A 63 -13.42 11.66 0.82
N PHE A 64 -13.74 11.07 1.97
CA PHE A 64 -12.87 11.02 3.14
C PHE A 64 -11.55 10.27 2.86
N TYR A 65 -11.63 9.07 2.28
CA TYR A 65 -10.46 8.28 1.92
C TYR A 65 -9.65 8.91 0.78
N GLN A 66 -10.30 9.52 -0.21
CA GLN A 66 -9.62 10.25 -1.28
C GLN A 66 -8.84 11.47 -0.75
N ASN A 67 -9.40 12.22 0.20
CA ASN A 67 -8.69 13.33 0.83
C ASN A 67 -7.48 12.85 1.64
N ALA A 68 -7.64 11.75 2.38
CA ALA A 68 -6.57 11.13 3.14
C ALA A 68 -5.45 10.55 2.24
N TYR A 69 -5.81 10.06 1.05
CA TYR A 69 -4.85 9.62 0.02
C TYR A 69 -4.04 10.80 -0.53
N LYS A 70 -4.68 11.94 -0.81
CA LYS A 70 -3.98 13.18 -1.19
C LYS A 70 -3.00 13.66 -0.13
N ASN A 71 -3.35 13.48 1.15
CA ASN A 71 -2.49 13.78 2.30
C ASN A 71 -1.43 12.70 2.57
N HIS A 72 -1.28 11.69 1.70
CA HIS A 72 -0.33 10.58 1.80
C HIS A 72 -0.36 9.85 3.15
N THR A 73 -1.51 9.87 3.81
CA THR A 73 -1.71 9.17 5.08
C THR A 73 -1.94 7.69 4.81
N ARG A 74 -1.21 6.81 5.50
CA ARG A 74 -1.32 5.36 5.33
C ARG A 74 -2.69 4.86 5.77
N LEU A 75 -3.27 3.90 5.04
CA LEU A 75 -4.63 3.37 5.25
C LEU A 75 -4.95 3.03 6.72
N TRP A 76 -4.01 2.36 7.39
CA TRP A 76 -4.12 1.98 8.81
C TRP A 76 -4.17 3.16 9.80
N LYS A 77 -3.96 4.40 9.34
CA LYS A 77 -3.90 5.65 10.12
C LYS A 77 -4.98 6.67 9.70
N ILE A 78 -5.77 6.37 8.66
CA ILE A 78 -6.75 7.32 8.08
C ILE A 78 -7.97 7.53 8.99
N GLY A 79 -8.42 6.49 9.67
CA GLY A 79 -9.63 6.56 10.49
C GLY A 79 -9.46 7.44 11.74
N PRO A 80 -10.48 8.21 12.16
CA PRO A 80 -10.39 9.07 13.35
C PRO A 80 -10.10 8.29 14.63
N ARG A 81 -10.57 7.03 14.71
CA ARG A 81 -10.31 6.13 15.84
C ARG A 81 -8.98 5.40 15.74
N SER A 82 -8.32 5.40 14.59
CA SER A 82 -7.09 4.61 14.37
C SER A 82 -6.01 5.01 15.37
N ARG A 83 -5.82 6.31 15.62
CA ARG A 83 -4.78 6.78 16.55
C ARG A 83 -4.99 6.27 17.98
N MET A 84 -6.24 6.21 18.45
CA MET A 84 -6.55 5.71 19.80
C MET A 84 -6.34 4.20 19.95
N LEU A 85 -6.54 3.42 18.87
CA LEU A 85 -6.31 1.97 18.89
C LEU A 85 -4.85 1.60 18.65
N MET A 86 -4.15 2.37 17.82
CA MET A 86 -2.79 2.05 17.41
C MET A 86 -1.76 2.37 18.50
N THR A 87 -2.01 3.38 19.34
CA THR A 87 -1.14 3.73 20.48
C THR A 87 -1.01 2.61 21.52
N PRO A 88 -2.09 2.07 22.10
CA PRO A 88 -1.98 0.97 23.07
C PRO A 88 -1.42 -0.30 22.43
N TYR A 89 -1.76 -0.58 21.17
CA TYR A 89 -1.19 -1.71 20.42
C TYR A 89 0.35 -1.62 20.32
N LEU A 90 0.88 -0.46 19.97
CA LEU A 90 2.34 -0.25 19.90
C LEU A 90 3.01 -0.40 21.27
N ILE A 91 2.39 0.13 22.33
CA ILE A 91 2.93 0.04 23.70
C ILE A 91 2.99 -1.42 24.15
N LEU A 92 1.93 -2.19 23.94
CA LEU A 92 1.90 -3.60 24.31
C LEU A 92 2.87 -4.43 23.48
N LEU A 93 2.97 -4.16 22.17
CA LEU A 93 3.89 -4.86 21.28
C LEU A 93 5.35 -4.63 21.71
N TRP A 94 5.77 -3.38 21.85
CA TRP A 94 7.14 -3.06 22.25
C TRP A 94 7.42 -3.39 23.71
N GLY A 95 6.42 -3.24 24.59
CA GLY A 95 6.51 -3.61 25.99
C GLY A 95 6.70 -5.11 26.19
N SER A 96 5.90 -5.94 25.51
CA SER A 96 6.04 -7.40 25.56
C SER A 96 7.32 -7.89 24.89
N LEU A 97 7.76 -7.26 23.80
CA LEU A 97 9.04 -7.55 23.17
C LEU A 97 10.20 -7.25 24.12
N GLY A 98 10.21 -6.07 24.75
CA GLY A 98 11.20 -5.69 25.76
C GLY A 98 11.21 -6.63 26.97
N ALA A 99 10.02 -6.98 27.48
CA ALA A 99 9.88 -7.95 28.57
C ALA A 99 10.40 -9.34 28.19
N SER A 100 10.15 -9.79 26.96
CA SER A 100 10.66 -11.07 26.45
C SER A 100 12.18 -11.07 26.33
N PHE A 101 12.78 -10.01 25.79
CA PHE A 101 14.23 -9.85 25.72
C PHE A 101 14.86 -9.75 27.10
N TYR A 102 14.20 -9.09 28.06
CA TYR A 102 14.67 -9.03 29.45
C TYR A 102 14.64 -10.41 30.12
N GLY A 103 13.54 -11.17 29.95
CA GLY A 103 13.43 -12.54 30.45
C GLY A 103 14.45 -13.47 29.81
N ALA A 104 14.62 -13.39 28.49
CA ALA A 104 15.63 -14.16 27.75
C ALA A 104 17.06 -13.77 28.18
N GLY A 105 17.34 -12.48 28.34
CA GLY A 105 18.64 -11.99 28.81
C GLY A 105 18.97 -12.48 30.21
N ARG A 106 18.01 -12.42 31.14
CA ARG A 106 18.18 -13.01 32.49
C ARG A 106 18.45 -14.51 32.43
N LYS A 107 17.79 -15.25 31.53
CA LYS A 107 18.01 -16.69 31.33
C LYS A 107 19.38 -17.03 30.76
N VAL A 108 19.87 -16.26 29.78
CA VAL A 108 21.22 -16.41 29.23
C VAL A 108 22.28 -16.16 30.31
N LEU A 109 22.04 -15.17 31.19
CA LEU A 109 22.93 -14.82 32.28
C LEU A 109 22.80 -15.75 33.51
N GLY A 110 21.99 -16.82 33.44
CA GLY A 110 21.83 -17.81 34.51
C GLY A 110 20.97 -17.34 35.69
N TYR A 111 20.35 -16.16 35.62
CA TYR A 111 19.48 -15.67 36.68
C TYR A 111 18.09 -16.31 36.60
N ASN A 112 17.65 -16.93 37.70
CA ASN A 112 16.32 -17.51 37.78
C ASN A 112 15.23 -16.42 37.83
N SER A 113 14.20 -16.63 37.01
CA SER A 113 12.95 -15.86 37.05
C SER A 113 12.20 -16.15 38.35
N TYR A 114 11.35 -15.22 38.80
CA TYR A 114 10.60 -15.32 40.05
C TYR A 114 9.64 -16.54 40.16
N PHE A 115 9.45 -17.33 39.09
CA PHE A 115 8.62 -18.55 39.05
C PHE A 115 9.42 -19.86 38.97
N GLY A 116 10.75 -19.82 39.11
CA GLY A 116 11.59 -21.01 39.21
C GLY A 116 12.00 -21.22 40.66
N ASN A 117 11.41 -22.23 41.30
CA ASN A 117 11.94 -22.87 42.50
C ASN A 117 13.32 -23.46 42.18
#